data_AF-A0A661NDE7-F1
#
_entry.id   AF-A0A661NDE7-F1
#
_cell.length_a   1.000
_cell.length_b   1.000
_cell.length_c   1.000
_cell.angle_alpha   90.00
_cell.angle_beta   90.00
_cell.angle_gamma   90.00
#
_symmetry.space_group_name_H-M   'P 1'
#
loop_
_entity.id
_entity.type
_entity.pdbx_description
1 polymer ?
#
loop_
_entity_poly.entity_id
_entity_poly.type
_entity_poly.pdbx_seq_one_letter_code
_entity_poly.pdbx_strand_id
1 'polypeptide(L)'
;MRAVVFVVMLLSACSAYDDLALLEVDAIEPSEIEPGGTLRIHGSGFPLGRTPGIVLRGSVHRPGMQSSTVNAHLVGVVKSESLIEIPIVEELIEALGGRATVDGELRLGFRAADDRRDVFATERVRVDFLPDTSTQLRVDSAREEQTAPDGAQSFGLQLSREELGTVGVRIVAVDSDGLAAVQGVKSGDTLVGLDGMSLYSWRDFVPDPSQEQSTVLVARDGLRGVHALRWPHEATQRPLDPIALGLFILLGLLVGWVSPATLCLRARASTVSLPAWLTRASLVLVFAALLLCVAALQWTTMWILGLGTFAALFTLATRHRAGAFSFAFALAASLTVMLLARTASISAIVASQGPSVLRWYIFQSPASFLAFAAYLYALAAMSSRASLSASLYAAAAAVFGGALFLGGWPFGGSLVGIASLVGKAATLLLVAQVFDMSRKAAATCAGLGLGLALLGLLVDIATLFPQWSALAVGCVCAVATRALVPPLRRESAAAIV
;
A
#
# COMPACT_ATOMS: atom_id res chain seq x y z
N MET A 1 22.28 53.44 -1.69
CA MET A 1 22.08 51.97 -1.68
C MET A 1 23.38 51.16 -1.69
N ARG A 2 24.33 51.37 -2.63
CA ARG A 2 25.58 50.57 -2.69
C ARG A 2 26.45 50.61 -1.42
N ALA A 3 26.54 51.76 -0.74
CA ALA A 3 27.27 51.88 0.53
C ALA A 3 26.61 51.12 1.70
N VAL A 4 25.27 51.03 1.72
CA VAL A 4 24.54 50.29 2.77
C VAL A 4 24.72 48.78 2.61
N VAL A 5 24.72 48.29 1.36
CA VAL A 5 24.98 46.86 1.06
C VAL A 5 26.41 46.47 1.44
N PHE A 6 27.39 47.34 1.22
CA PHE A 6 28.79 47.09 1.58
C PHE A 6 29.02 47.07 3.11
N VAL A 7 28.36 47.97 3.85
CA VAL A 7 28.40 48.00 5.32
C VAL A 7 27.69 46.78 5.93
N VAL A 8 26.55 46.35 5.36
CA VAL A 8 25.87 45.13 5.79
C VAL A 8 26.70 43.88 5.52
N MET A 9 27.39 43.78 4.36
CA MET A 9 28.32 42.67 4.08
C MET A 9 29.55 42.67 4.98
N LEU A 10 30.11 43.83 5.34
CA LEU A 10 31.23 43.92 6.28
C LEU A 10 30.81 43.57 7.72
N LEU A 11 29.56 43.85 8.10
CA LEU A 11 29.04 43.49 9.42
C LEU A 11 28.64 42.01 9.51
N SER A 12 28.21 41.38 8.41
CA SER A 12 27.91 39.94 8.37
C SER A 12 29.13 39.04 8.13
N ALA A 13 30.28 39.60 7.73
CA ALA A 13 31.53 38.85 7.61
C ALA A 13 32.23 38.55 8.95
N CYS A 14 31.79 39.13 10.06
CA CYS A 14 32.43 38.98 11.38
C CYS A 14 31.72 38.01 12.34
N SER A 15 30.68 37.27 11.91
CA SER A 15 29.91 36.40 12.82
C SER A 15 30.18 34.91 12.69
N ALA A 16 31.15 34.49 11.87
CA ALA A 16 31.63 33.11 11.86
C ALA A 16 32.77 33.01 12.89
N TYR A 17 32.42 32.87 14.16
CA TYR A 17 33.38 32.43 15.16
C TYR A 17 33.74 30.98 14.81
N ASP A 18 35.01 30.75 14.47
CA ASP A 18 35.54 29.40 14.25
C ASP A 18 35.45 28.61 15.56
N ASP A 19 34.47 27.70 15.64
CA ASP A 19 34.49 26.63 16.63
C ASP A 19 35.79 25.84 16.41
N LEU A 20 36.57 25.63 17.47
CA LEU A 20 37.89 25.02 17.37
C LEU A 20 37.78 23.52 17.65
N ALA A 21 38.00 22.70 16.62
CA ALA A 21 38.05 21.23 16.74
C ALA A 21 39.39 20.78 17.36
N LEU A 22 39.61 21.07 18.65
CA LEU A 22 40.87 20.79 19.36
C LEU A 22 40.78 19.63 20.36
N LEU A 23 39.60 19.03 20.53
CA LEU A 23 39.45 17.83 21.35
C LEU A 23 39.75 16.60 20.50
N GLU A 24 40.43 15.63 21.08
CA GLU A 24 40.63 14.31 20.47
C GLU A 24 39.78 13.30 21.23
N VAL A 25 38.99 12.53 20.48
CA VAL A 25 38.21 11.39 21.00
C VAL A 25 38.82 10.13 20.41
N ASP A 26 39.27 9.24 21.29
CA ASP A 26 39.98 8.02 20.90
C ASP A 26 39.01 6.85 20.72
N ALA A 27 38.04 6.70 21.64
CA ALA A 27 37.10 5.60 21.63
C ALA A 27 35.81 5.95 22.39
N ILE A 28 34.71 5.32 22.00
CA ILE A 28 33.41 5.39 22.68
C ILE A 28 32.98 3.96 23.00
N GLU A 29 32.89 3.63 24.29
CA GLU A 29 32.63 2.27 24.76
C GLU A 29 31.63 2.26 25.92
N PRO A 30 30.81 1.20 26.10
CA PRO A 30 30.61 0.09 25.18
C PRO A 30 29.74 0.48 23.98
N SER A 31 29.79 -0.31 22.90
CA SER A 31 28.85 -0.22 21.78
C SER A 31 27.45 -0.71 22.14
N GLU A 32 27.30 -1.40 23.26
CA GLU A 32 26.09 -2.07 23.73
C GLU A 32 25.71 -1.52 25.10
N ILE A 33 24.49 -1.01 25.24
CA ILE A 33 24.05 -0.31 26.44
C ILE A 33 22.70 -0.85 26.90
N GLU A 34 22.70 -1.40 28.11
CA GLU A 34 21.50 -1.75 28.87
C GLU A 34 21.07 -0.58 29.78
N PRO A 35 19.81 -0.57 30.26
CA PRO A 35 19.35 0.44 31.21
C PRO A 35 20.22 0.46 32.48
N GLY A 36 20.65 1.65 32.90
CA GLY A 36 21.60 1.82 34.01
C GLY A 36 23.07 1.63 33.64
N GLY A 37 23.36 1.29 32.38
CA GLY A 37 24.70 1.27 31.82
C GLY A 37 25.36 2.66 31.76
N THR A 38 26.65 2.69 31.49
CA THR A 38 27.43 3.94 31.37
C THR A 38 28.19 3.95 30.06
N LEU A 39 27.92 4.93 29.20
CA LEU A 39 28.72 5.20 28.02
C LEU A 39 29.96 5.99 28.41
N ARG A 40 31.12 5.49 28.02
CA ARG A 40 32.44 6.04 28.30
C ARG A 40 33.03 6.61 27.03
N ILE A 41 33.46 7.87 27.10
CA ILE A 41 34.20 8.52 26.02
C ILE A 41 35.65 8.65 26.49
N HIS A 42 36.54 7.99 25.76
CA HIS A 42 37.98 8.08 25.93
C HIS A 42 38.54 9.11 24.96
N GLY A 43 39.53 9.87 25.40
CA GLY A 43 40.16 10.90 24.58
C GLY A 43 41.24 11.65 25.34
N SER A 44 41.58 12.85 24.88
CA SER A 44 42.59 13.69 25.50
C SER A 44 42.12 15.14 25.68
N GLY A 45 42.63 15.80 26.72
CA GLY A 45 42.39 17.23 26.96
C GLY A 45 41.03 17.58 27.55
N PHE A 46 40.34 16.66 28.25
CA PHE A 46 39.06 16.95 28.88
C PHE A 46 39.23 17.80 30.15
N PRO A 47 38.62 19.00 30.22
CA PRO A 47 38.79 19.89 31.37
C PRO A 47 38.05 19.36 32.60
N LEU A 48 38.80 18.96 33.63
CA LEU A 48 38.27 18.52 34.91
C LEU A 48 37.35 19.57 35.55
N GLY A 49 36.23 19.12 36.11
CA GLY A 49 35.25 19.97 36.80
C GLY A 49 34.37 20.83 35.88
N ARG A 50 34.50 20.71 34.55
CA ARG A 50 33.58 21.34 33.58
C ARG A 50 32.52 20.34 33.13
N THR A 51 31.31 20.84 32.89
CA THR A 51 30.23 20.04 32.33
C THR A 51 30.36 20.01 30.80
N PRO A 52 30.49 18.82 30.18
CA PRO A 52 30.53 18.70 28.73
C PRO A 52 29.13 18.92 28.14
N GLY A 53 29.06 19.59 26.99
CA GLY A 53 27.90 19.58 26.11
C GLY A 53 28.01 18.37 25.17
N ILE A 54 27.14 17.37 25.36
CA ILE A 54 27.17 16.14 24.56
C ILE A 54 25.88 16.04 23.78
N VAL A 55 26.00 15.88 22.46
CA VAL A 55 24.85 15.79 21.56
C VAL A 55 25.02 14.57 20.67
N LEU A 56 24.06 13.64 20.76
CA LEU A 56 23.96 12.48 19.88
C LEU A 56 22.99 12.79 18.74
N ARG A 57 23.49 12.74 17.50
CA ARG A 57 22.69 12.97 16.30
C ARG A 57 22.82 11.80 15.34
N GLY A 58 21.72 11.36 14.75
CA GLY A 58 21.79 10.25 13.81
C GLY A 58 20.44 9.68 13.43
N SER A 59 20.47 8.46 12.91
CA SER A 59 19.31 7.66 12.61
C SER A 59 19.12 6.59 13.70
N VAL A 60 17.88 6.42 14.14
CA VAL A 60 17.45 5.40 15.08
C VAL A 60 16.74 4.32 14.29
N HIS A 61 17.29 3.11 14.34
CA HIS A 61 16.74 1.91 13.73
C HIS A 61 16.05 1.08 14.82
N ARG A 62 14.81 0.66 14.56
CA ARG A 62 13.96 -0.10 15.50
C ARG A 62 13.36 -1.30 14.78
N PRO A 63 13.04 -2.41 15.49
CA PRO A 63 12.47 -3.58 14.85
C PRO A 63 11.09 -3.24 14.28
N GLY A 64 10.86 -3.55 12.99
CA GLY A 64 9.57 -3.38 12.32
C GLY A 64 9.09 -1.93 12.15
N MET A 65 9.97 -0.96 12.34
CA MET A 65 9.63 0.47 12.34
C MET A 65 10.54 1.23 11.39
N GLN A 66 9.97 2.23 10.73
CA GLN A 66 10.74 3.14 9.88
C GLN A 66 11.82 3.88 10.69
N SER A 67 13.01 4.02 10.10
CA SER A 67 14.10 4.78 10.69
C SER A 67 13.68 6.22 10.99
N SER A 68 13.96 6.70 12.19
CA SER A 68 13.68 8.07 12.61
C SER A 68 14.96 8.80 12.98
N THR A 69 14.98 10.13 12.90
CA THR A 69 16.15 10.92 13.33
C THR A 69 16.15 11.14 14.85
N VAL A 70 17.33 11.19 15.44
CA VAL A 70 17.55 11.59 16.84
C VAL A 70 18.46 12.81 16.92
N ASN A 71 18.17 13.67 17.88
CA ASN A 71 19.03 14.77 18.32
C ASN A 71 18.89 14.88 19.84
N ALA A 72 19.63 14.05 20.57
CA ALA A 72 19.52 13.91 22.02
C ALA A 72 20.68 14.62 22.72
N HIS A 73 20.36 15.42 23.72
CA HIS A 73 21.35 16.01 24.62
C HIS A 73 21.63 15.04 25.77
N LEU A 74 22.89 14.65 25.92
CA LEU A 74 23.32 13.72 26.96
C LEU A 74 24.04 14.46 28.08
N VAL A 75 23.84 14.02 29.31
CA VAL A 75 24.51 14.58 30.49
C VAL A 75 25.70 13.69 30.82
N GLY A 76 26.91 14.21 30.63
CA GLY A 76 28.16 13.52 30.98
C GLY A 76 28.88 14.15 32.17
N VAL A 77 29.74 13.37 32.82
CA VAL A 77 30.62 13.81 33.90
C VAL A 77 32.07 13.49 33.52
N VAL A 78 32.92 14.51 33.52
CA VAL A 78 34.37 14.34 33.32
C VAL A 78 34.96 13.70 34.56
N LYS A 79 35.43 12.45 34.45
CA LYS A 79 36.07 11.70 35.55
C LYS A 79 37.57 11.94 35.62
N SER A 80 38.20 12.10 34.47
CA SER A 80 39.63 12.39 34.32
C SER A 80 39.87 13.22 33.06
N GLU A 81 41.10 13.67 32.83
CA GLU A 81 41.49 14.39 31.61
C GLU A 81 41.33 13.57 30.32
N SER A 82 41.07 12.26 30.44
CA SER A 82 40.92 11.32 29.33
C SER A 82 39.65 10.46 29.39
N LEU A 83 38.72 10.73 30.32
CA LEU A 83 37.50 9.94 30.49
C LEU A 83 36.29 10.80 30.85
N ILE A 84 35.24 10.66 30.05
CA ILE A 84 33.90 11.16 30.35
C ILE A 84 32.96 9.97 30.50
N GLU A 85 32.13 9.98 31.54
CA GLU A 85 31.09 8.99 31.78
C GLU A 85 29.71 9.61 31.59
N ILE A 86 28.86 8.95 30.82
CA ILE A 86 27.47 9.34 30.53
C ILE A 86 26.57 8.22 31.07
N PRO A 87 25.90 8.42 32.21
CA PRO A 87 24.92 7.45 32.70
C PRO A 87 23.73 7.40 31.73
N ILE A 88 23.39 6.20 31.27
CA ILE A 88 22.24 5.98 30.40
C ILE A 88 21.08 5.51 31.25
N VAL A 89 20.12 6.42 31.42
CA VAL A 89 18.90 6.18 32.20
C VAL A 89 17.84 5.49 31.34
N GLU A 90 16.95 4.76 31.99
CA GLU A 90 15.89 3.98 31.32
C GLU A 90 14.98 4.87 30.47
N GLU A 91 14.71 6.11 30.91
CA GLU A 91 13.85 7.05 30.20
C GLU A 91 14.42 7.44 28.82
N LEU A 92 15.75 7.43 28.65
CA LEU A 92 16.36 7.68 27.35
C LEU A 92 16.11 6.52 26.38
N ILE A 93 16.22 5.27 26.87
CA ILE A 93 15.98 4.07 26.07
C ILE A 93 14.50 3.99 25.71
N GLU A 94 13.60 4.26 26.65
CA GLU A 94 12.15 4.36 26.38
C GLU A 94 11.82 5.46 25.37
N ALA A 95 12.45 6.64 25.47
CA ALA A 95 12.26 7.74 24.52
C ALA A 95 12.73 7.38 23.10
N LEU A 96 13.74 6.51 22.97
CA LEU A 96 14.16 5.95 21.69
C LEU A 96 13.19 4.87 21.18
N GLY A 97 12.31 4.35 22.05
CA GLY A 97 11.31 3.32 21.75
C GLY A 97 11.70 1.91 22.21
N GLY A 98 12.59 1.79 23.20
CA GLY A 98 13.09 0.51 23.70
C GLY A 98 14.30 0.02 22.91
N ARG A 99 14.20 -1.18 22.33
CA ARG A 99 15.28 -1.77 21.50
C ARG A 99 15.56 -0.88 20.29
N ALA A 100 16.78 -0.36 20.19
CA ALA A 100 17.18 0.49 19.07
C ALA A 100 18.68 0.42 18.76
N THR A 101 19.04 0.63 17.50
CA THR A 101 20.41 0.92 17.08
C THR A 101 20.46 2.36 16.62
N VAL A 102 21.34 3.17 17.22
CA VAL A 102 21.61 4.53 16.76
C VAL A 102 22.88 4.53 15.93
N ASP A 103 22.78 5.02 14.70
CA ASP A 103 23.90 5.19 13.77
C ASP A 103 24.02 6.67 13.41
N GLY A 104 25.15 7.29 13.78
CA GLY A 104 25.35 8.71 13.55
C GLY A 104 26.63 9.26 14.17
N GLU A 105 26.53 10.43 14.78
CA GLU A 105 27.64 11.23 15.28
C GLU A 105 27.38 11.70 16.72
N LEU A 106 28.40 11.57 17.56
CA LEU A 106 28.43 12.13 18.90
C LEU A 106 29.32 13.38 18.88
N ARG A 107 28.70 14.55 19.10
CA ARG A 107 29.41 15.81 19.28
C ARG A 107 29.64 16.06 20.75
N LEU A 108 30.91 16.11 21.14
CA LEU A 108 31.38 16.49 22.46
C LEU A 108 31.89 17.93 22.40
N GLY A 109 31.45 18.80 23.30
CA GLY A 109 31.92 20.18 23.37
C GLY A 109 32.14 20.67 24.80
N PHE A 110 33.09 21.57 24.97
CA PHE A 110 33.29 22.34 26.19
C PHE A 110 33.33 23.82 25.86
N ARG A 111 32.77 24.65 26.73
CA ARG A 111 32.98 26.10 26.64
C ARG A 111 34.45 26.42 26.92
N ALA A 112 35.04 27.21 26.03
CA ALA A 112 36.39 27.73 26.19
C ALA A 112 36.49 28.64 27.43
N ALA A 113 37.73 28.91 27.86
CA ALA A 113 37.99 29.75 29.04
C ALA A 113 37.44 31.18 28.93
N ASP A 114 37.22 31.67 27.71
CA ASP A 114 36.64 32.99 27.43
C ASP A 114 35.09 33.01 27.46
N ASP A 115 34.44 31.85 27.68
CA ASP A 115 32.99 31.63 27.66
C ASP A 115 32.29 32.10 26.36
N ARG A 116 33.07 32.32 25.29
CA ARG A 116 32.58 32.83 23.99
C ARG A 116 32.67 31.82 22.86
N ARG A 117 33.54 30.82 23.00
CA ARG A 117 33.79 29.78 21.99
C ARG A 117 33.53 28.40 22.57
N ASP A 118 33.15 27.48 21.71
CA ASP A 118 33.12 26.06 22.04
C ASP A 118 34.32 25.35 21.42
N VAL A 119 34.99 24.53 22.23
CA VAL A 119 35.98 23.57 21.77
C VAL A 119 35.27 22.23 21.65
N PHE A 120 35.33 21.58 20.50
CA PHE A 120 34.54 20.38 20.26
C PHE A 120 35.31 19.26 19.56
N ALA A 121 34.79 18.05 19.67
CA ALA A 121 35.10 16.88 18.86
C ALA A 121 33.79 16.31 18.30
N THR A 122 33.85 15.68 17.13
CA THR A 122 32.72 14.95 16.57
C THR A 122 33.23 13.60 16.10
N GLU A 123 32.65 12.54 16.65
CA GLU A 123 33.06 11.18 16.34
C GLU A 123 31.86 10.37 15.83
N ARG A 124 32.09 9.48 14.87
CA ARG A 124 31.04 8.59 14.40
C ARG A 124 30.80 7.50 15.43
N VAL A 125 29.54 7.26 15.74
CA VAL A 125 29.15 6.29 16.74
C VAL A 125 28.01 5.42 16.25
N ARG A 126 28.12 4.13 16.56
CA ARG A 126 27.05 3.16 16.42
C ARG A 126 26.82 2.53 17.79
N VAL A 127 25.68 2.83 18.40
CA VAL A 127 25.34 2.37 19.76
C VAL A 127 24.06 1.56 19.71
N ASP A 128 24.10 0.36 20.27
CA ASP A 128 22.97 -0.52 20.46
C ASP A 128 22.39 -0.33 21.86
N PHE A 129 21.15 0.14 21.92
CA PHE A 129 20.36 0.21 23.16
C PHE A 129 19.54 -1.07 23.29
N LEU A 130 19.85 -1.84 24.33
CA LEU A 130 19.19 -3.09 24.66
C LEU A 130 18.12 -2.83 25.73
N PRO A 131 16.97 -3.51 25.67
CA PRO A 131 15.99 -3.49 26.76
C PRO A 131 16.56 -4.22 28.00
N ASP A 132 16.01 -3.92 29.18
CA ASP A 132 16.41 -4.61 30.42
C ASP A 132 16.15 -6.12 30.32
N THR A 133 17.21 -6.92 30.45
CA THR A 133 17.21 -8.38 30.40
C THR A 133 16.21 -8.97 31.40
N SER A 134 16.06 -8.34 32.58
CA SER A 134 15.13 -8.82 33.62
C SER A 134 13.67 -8.65 33.22
N THR A 135 13.38 -7.58 32.49
CA THR A 135 12.06 -7.26 31.95
C THR A 135 11.75 -8.13 30.74
N GLN A 136 12.74 -8.40 29.87
CA GLN A 136 12.59 -9.35 28.76
C GLN A 136 12.21 -10.74 29.27
N LEU A 137 12.96 -11.32 30.22
CA LEU A 137 12.69 -12.67 30.73
C LEU A 137 11.27 -12.85 31.31
N ARG A 138 10.69 -11.79 31.91
CA ARG A 138 9.31 -11.80 32.41
C ARG A 138 8.26 -11.70 31.31
N VAL A 139 8.49 -10.86 30.30
CA VAL A 139 7.59 -10.74 29.15
C VAL A 139 7.62 -12.03 28.32
N ASP A 140 8.78 -12.68 28.27
CA ASP A 140 9.04 -13.90 27.51
C ASP A 140 8.26 -15.08 28.04
N SER A 141 8.33 -15.30 29.35
CA SER A 141 7.59 -16.35 30.03
C SER A 141 6.06 -16.14 30.00
N ALA A 142 5.58 -14.93 29.73
CA ALA A 142 4.16 -14.63 29.56
C ALA A 142 3.67 -14.70 28.10
N ARG A 143 4.56 -14.60 27.10
CA ARG A 143 4.19 -14.42 25.68
C ARG A 143 4.52 -15.60 24.77
N GLU A 144 5.25 -16.61 25.26
CA GLU A 144 5.53 -17.87 24.54
C GLU A 144 4.26 -18.60 24.03
N GLU A 145 3.07 -18.32 24.58
CA GLU A 145 1.80 -18.90 24.11
C GLU A 145 1.18 -18.21 22.87
N GLN A 146 1.63 -17.02 22.47
CA GLN A 146 1.06 -16.30 21.32
C GLN A 146 1.98 -16.39 20.10
N THR A 147 1.71 -17.44 19.32
CA THR A 147 2.17 -17.77 17.97
C THR A 147 2.08 -16.59 16.99
N ALA A 148 2.92 -15.57 17.12
CA ALA A 148 3.12 -14.60 16.05
C ALA A 148 3.90 -15.28 14.92
N PRO A 149 3.50 -15.10 13.65
CA PRO A 149 4.26 -15.63 12.53
C PRO A 149 5.66 -15.00 12.55
N ASP A 150 6.66 -15.88 12.69
CA ASP A 150 8.07 -15.53 12.73
C ASP A 150 8.45 -14.88 11.40
N GLY A 151 8.75 -13.57 11.40
CA GLY A 151 9.03 -12.81 10.18
C GLY A 151 10.12 -13.44 9.32
N ALA A 152 11.07 -14.14 9.97
CA ALA A 152 12.14 -14.90 9.33
C ALA A 152 11.62 -16.06 8.45
N GLN A 153 10.54 -16.74 8.86
CA GLN A 153 9.98 -17.86 8.10
C GLN A 153 9.45 -17.42 6.72
N SER A 154 9.00 -16.17 6.61
CA SER A 154 8.54 -15.61 5.35
C SER A 154 9.67 -15.49 4.30
N PHE A 155 10.94 -15.42 4.75
CA PHE A 155 12.14 -15.45 3.90
C PHE A 155 12.73 -16.87 3.74
N GLY A 156 12.05 -17.89 4.28
CA GLY A 156 12.55 -19.27 4.29
C GLY A 156 13.64 -19.52 5.33
N LEU A 157 13.63 -18.80 6.45
CA LEU A 157 14.60 -18.96 7.52
C LEU A 157 13.97 -19.50 8.80
N GLN A 158 14.72 -20.35 9.49
CA GLN A 158 14.45 -20.73 10.87
C GLN A 158 15.61 -20.25 11.74
N LEU A 159 15.36 -19.25 12.57
CA LEU A 159 16.35 -18.67 13.47
C LEU A 159 16.43 -19.43 14.79
N SER A 160 17.61 -19.42 15.42
CA SER A 160 17.81 -19.99 16.75
C SER A 160 17.08 -19.14 17.78
N ARG A 161 16.36 -19.81 18.68
CA ARG A 161 15.77 -19.16 19.86
C ARG A 161 16.78 -19.00 21.01
N GLU A 162 17.91 -19.69 20.94
CA GLU A 162 18.99 -19.55 21.90
C GLU A 162 19.73 -18.24 21.63
N GLU A 163 19.69 -17.35 22.62
CA GLU A 163 20.39 -16.06 22.58
C GLU A 163 21.87 -16.27 22.87
N LEU A 164 22.74 -15.78 21.99
CA LEU A 164 24.19 -15.99 22.08
C LEU A 164 24.86 -15.05 23.09
N GLY A 165 24.14 -14.06 23.62
CA GLY A 165 24.70 -13.00 24.47
C GLY A 165 25.69 -12.07 23.74
N THR A 166 25.76 -12.17 22.41
CA THR A 166 26.61 -11.36 21.54
C THR A 166 25.82 -10.98 20.29
N VAL A 167 26.27 -9.96 19.55
CA VAL A 167 25.71 -9.60 18.25
C VAL A 167 25.61 -10.84 17.35
N GLY A 168 24.40 -11.14 16.92
CA GLY A 168 24.09 -12.12 15.90
C GLY A 168 23.09 -13.17 16.33
N VAL A 169 22.28 -13.62 15.37
CA VAL A 169 21.32 -14.72 15.54
C VAL A 169 21.68 -15.84 14.58
N ARG A 170 21.94 -17.04 15.13
CA ARG A 170 22.31 -18.21 14.31
C ARG A 170 21.11 -18.71 13.51
N ILE A 171 21.34 -19.07 12.26
CA ILE A 171 20.37 -19.72 11.39
C ILE A 171 20.42 -21.23 11.64
N VAL A 172 19.30 -21.80 12.09
CA VAL A 172 19.16 -23.24 12.37
C VAL A 172 18.88 -24.00 11.08
N ALA A 173 17.92 -23.53 10.29
CA ALA A 173 17.55 -24.16 9.03
C ALA A 173 17.20 -23.09 7.98
N VAL A 174 17.38 -23.47 6.72
CA VAL A 174 17.00 -22.66 5.55
C VAL A 174 16.12 -23.54 4.67
N ASP A 175 14.96 -23.02 4.29
CA ASP A 175 14.09 -23.64 3.29
C ASP A 175 14.82 -23.66 1.94
N SER A 176 14.97 -24.84 1.35
CA SER A 176 15.71 -25.03 0.09
C SER A 176 15.10 -24.26 -1.08
N ASP A 177 13.79 -24.02 -1.04
CA ASP A 177 13.06 -23.29 -2.06
C ASP A 177 12.84 -21.81 -1.68
N GLY A 178 13.29 -21.41 -0.49
CA GLY A 178 13.15 -20.06 0.06
C GLY A 178 14.14 -19.05 -0.52
N LEU A 179 13.79 -17.76 -0.40
CA LEU A 179 14.62 -16.65 -0.88
C LEU A 179 16.04 -16.68 -0.29
N ALA A 180 16.17 -17.01 0.99
CA ALA A 180 17.46 -17.11 1.65
C ALA A 180 18.38 -18.16 1.00
N ALA A 181 17.86 -19.34 0.65
CA ALA A 181 18.64 -20.37 -0.05
C ALA A 181 19.07 -19.90 -1.45
N VAL A 182 18.17 -19.23 -2.19
CA VAL A 182 18.48 -18.66 -3.51
C VAL A 182 19.62 -17.65 -3.45
N GLN A 183 19.73 -16.89 -2.36
CA GLN A 183 20.83 -15.96 -2.13
C GLN A 183 22.07 -16.59 -1.47
N GLY A 184 22.09 -17.92 -1.32
CA GLY A 184 23.25 -18.67 -0.85
C GLY A 184 23.46 -18.62 0.66
N VAL A 185 22.45 -18.24 1.44
CA VAL A 185 22.44 -18.37 2.90
C VAL A 185 22.35 -19.85 3.26
N LYS A 186 23.10 -20.27 4.27
CA LYS A 186 23.18 -21.66 4.72
C LYS A 186 22.82 -21.77 6.20
N SER A 187 22.38 -22.96 6.60
CA SER A 187 22.32 -23.31 8.02
C SER A 187 23.70 -23.15 8.65
N GLY A 188 23.75 -22.61 9.87
CA GLY A 188 24.97 -22.27 10.59
C GLY A 188 25.49 -20.86 10.35
N ASP A 189 25.02 -20.15 9.32
CA ASP A 189 25.33 -18.73 9.15
C ASP A 189 24.71 -17.90 10.31
N THR A 190 25.29 -16.72 10.58
CA THR A 190 24.84 -15.81 11.66
C THR A 190 24.31 -14.53 11.05
N LEU A 191 23.05 -14.18 11.34
CA LEU A 191 22.48 -12.89 10.97
C LEU A 191 22.92 -11.83 11.97
N VAL A 192 23.70 -10.85 11.55
CA VAL A 192 24.24 -9.81 12.44
C VAL A 192 23.45 -8.50 12.39
N GLY A 193 22.65 -8.27 11.35
CA GLY A 193 21.90 -7.04 11.20
C GLY A 193 20.75 -7.12 10.20
N LEU A 194 19.78 -6.22 10.37
CA LEU A 194 18.60 -6.04 9.53
C LEU A 194 18.27 -4.55 9.43
N ASP A 195 18.18 -4.00 8.22
CA ASP A 195 17.69 -2.63 7.97
C ASP A 195 18.41 -1.54 8.80
N GLY A 196 19.71 -1.73 9.02
CA GLY A 196 20.57 -0.84 9.79
C GLY A 196 20.62 -1.17 11.29
N MET A 197 19.72 -2.01 11.81
CA MET A 197 19.75 -2.52 13.18
C MET A 197 20.73 -3.69 13.33
N SER A 198 21.39 -3.79 14.48
CA SER A 198 22.15 -4.98 14.90
C SER A 198 21.19 -6.01 15.53
N LEU A 199 21.34 -7.30 15.23
CA LEU A 199 20.46 -8.35 15.76
C LEU A 199 21.09 -9.02 16.98
N TYR A 200 20.37 -9.11 18.10
CA TYR A 200 20.80 -9.85 19.30
C TYR A 200 19.87 -11.02 19.62
N SER A 201 18.60 -10.89 19.24
CA SER A 201 17.59 -11.93 19.39
C SER A 201 16.86 -12.17 18.08
N TRP A 202 16.32 -13.37 17.89
CA TRP A 202 15.51 -13.70 16.70
C TRP A 202 14.32 -12.76 16.53
N ARG A 203 13.88 -12.14 17.63
CA ARG A 203 12.78 -11.16 17.67
C ARG A 203 13.13 -9.80 17.09
N ASP A 204 14.41 -9.48 16.99
CA ASP A 204 14.86 -8.27 16.32
C ASP A 204 14.70 -8.41 14.80
N PHE A 205 14.48 -9.64 14.30
CA PHE A 205 14.24 -9.92 12.90
C PHE A 205 12.79 -9.54 12.50
N VAL A 206 12.52 -8.23 12.47
CA VAL A 206 11.26 -7.67 12.01
C VAL A 206 11.56 -6.63 10.92
N PRO A 207 11.34 -6.98 9.63
CA PRO A 207 11.51 -6.06 8.51
C PRO A 207 10.71 -4.77 8.66
N ASP A 208 11.26 -3.64 8.21
CA ASP A 208 10.52 -2.38 8.16
C ASP A 208 9.41 -2.44 7.09
N PRO A 209 8.11 -2.46 7.47
CA PRO A 209 7.01 -2.63 6.52
C PRO A 209 6.83 -1.44 5.57
N SER A 210 7.52 -0.31 5.81
CA SER A 210 7.50 0.85 4.93
C SER A 210 8.46 0.71 3.73
N GLN A 211 9.39 -0.24 3.79
CA GLN A 211 10.36 -0.49 2.73
C GLN A 211 9.89 -1.65 1.84
N GLU A 212 10.20 -1.57 0.54
CA GLU A 212 9.91 -2.66 -0.41
C GLU A 212 10.95 -3.79 -0.32
N GLN A 213 12.11 -3.50 0.28
CA GLN A 213 13.24 -4.41 0.41
C GLN A 213 13.89 -4.25 1.78
N SER A 214 14.33 -5.35 2.36
CA SER A 214 15.18 -5.34 3.56
C SER A 214 16.63 -5.64 3.21
N THR A 215 17.55 -4.98 3.91
CA THR A 215 18.99 -5.26 3.86
C THR A 215 19.37 -6.13 5.05
N VAL A 216 19.76 -7.38 4.77
CA VAL A 216 20.14 -8.35 5.80
C VAL A 216 21.64 -8.55 5.79
N LEU A 217 22.26 -8.44 6.95
CA LEU A 217 23.69 -8.62 7.14
C LEU A 217 23.97 -10.02 7.68
N VAL A 218 24.77 -10.79 6.95
CA VAL A 218 25.09 -12.19 7.26
C VAL A 218 26.60 -12.36 7.45
N ALA A 219 27.00 -12.95 8.57
CA ALA A 219 28.34 -13.41 8.84
C ALA A 219 28.40 -14.93 8.71
N ARG A 220 29.49 -15.45 8.13
CA ARG A 220 29.73 -16.89 7.97
C ARG A 220 31.08 -17.25 8.57
N ASP A 221 31.09 -18.27 9.42
CA ASP A 221 32.32 -18.81 9.99
C ASP A 221 33.28 -19.25 8.87
N GLY A 222 34.51 -18.73 8.91
CA GLY A 222 35.55 -19.00 7.91
C GLY A 222 35.55 -18.08 6.69
N LEU A 223 34.52 -17.24 6.49
CA LEU A 223 34.58 -16.12 5.55
C LEU A 223 34.93 -14.83 6.30
N ARG A 224 35.87 -14.05 5.78
CA ARG A 224 36.21 -12.75 6.36
C ARG A 224 35.19 -11.71 5.92
N GLY A 225 34.46 -11.16 6.89
CA GLY A 225 33.58 -10.01 6.71
C GLY A 225 32.10 -10.33 6.80
N VAL A 226 31.30 -9.27 6.71
CA VAL A 226 29.84 -9.30 6.75
C VAL A 226 29.30 -9.10 5.34
N HIS A 227 28.40 -9.98 4.90
CA HIS A 227 27.76 -9.93 3.60
C HIS A 227 26.40 -9.23 3.70
N ALA A 228 26.19 -8.19 2.90
CA ALA A 228 24.88 -7.53 2.80
C ALA A 228 24.05 -8.16 1.67
N LEU A 229 22.91 -8.71 2.03
CA LEU A 229 21.91 -9.30 1.14
C LEU A 229 20.69 -8.38 1.06
N ARG A 230 20.04 -8.28 -0.10
CA ARG A 230 18.83 -7.47 -0.31
C ARG A 230 17.65 -8.37 -0.60
N TRP A 231 16.64 -8.34 0.27
CA TRP A 231 15.46 -9.20 0.19
C TRP A 231 14.21 -8.40 -0.13
N PRO A 232 13.61 -8.56 -1.31
CA PRO A 232 12.33 -7.92 -1.63
C PRO A 232 11.19 -8.53 -0.81
N HIS A 233 10.34 -7.68 -0.25
CA HIS A 233 9.18 -8.11 0.54
C HIS A 233 8.10 -8.75 -0.33
N GLU A 234 8.07 -8.44 -1.63
CA GLU A 234 7.16 -9.11 -2.57
C GLU A 234 7.44 -10.62 -2.66
N ALA A 235 8.70 -11.04 -2.49
CA ALA A 235 9.09 -12.45 -2.56
C ALA A 235 8.63 -13.25 -1.33
N THR A 236 8.26 -12.60 -0.23
CA THR A 236 7.73 -13.27 0.97
C THR A 236 6.22 -13.45 0.94
N GLN A 237 5.53 -12.84 -0.03
CA GLN A 237 4.12 -13.10 -0.28
C GLN A 237 3.99 -14.51 -0.85
N ARG A 238 3.51 -15.47 -0.03
CA ARG A 238 3.25 -16.84 -0.48
C ARG A 238 2.43 -16.79 -1.77
N PRO A 239 2.88 -17.42 -2.88
CA PRO A 239 2.07 -17.54 -4.08
C PRO A 239 0.77 -18.23 -3.68
N LEU A 240 -0.37 -17.63 -4.05
CA LEU A 240 -1.68 -18.23 -3.81
C LEU A 240 -1.70 -19.64 -4.38
N ASP A 241 -2.15 -20.60 -3.56
CA ASP A 241 -2.21 -22.00 -3.93
C ASP A 241 -2.93 -22.17 -5.29
N PRO A 242 -2.25 -22.67 -6.33
CA PRO A 242 -2.82 -22.79 -7.67
C PRO A 242 -4.07 -23.68 -7.69
N ILE A 243 -4.20 -24.59 -6.71
CA ILE A 243 -5.37 -25.44 -6.54
C ILE A 243 -6.58 -24.61 -6.11
N ALA A 244 -6.39 -23.67 -5.16
CA ALA A 244 -7.45 -22.76 -4.74
C ALA A 244 -7.89 -21.83 -5.88
N LEU A 245 -6.95 -21.36 -6.71
CA LEU A 245 -7.25 -20.57 -7.90
C LEU A 245 -8.07 -21.38 -8.93
N GLY A 246 -7.66 -22.62 -9.21
CA GLY A 246 -8.34 -23.52 -10.16
C GLY A 246 -9.76 -23.89 -9.74
N LEU A 247 -9.97 -24.21 -8.46
CA LEU A 247 -11.28 -24.55 -7.91
C LEU A 247 -12.24 -23.34 -7.95
N PHE A 248 -11.70 -22.13 -7.79
CA PHE A 248 -12.47 -20.89 -7.86
C PHE A 248 -12.89 -20.50 -9.28
N ILE A 249 -12.00 -20.66 -10.27
CA ILE A 249 -12.32 -20.42 -11.69
C ILE A 249 -13.43 -21.38 -12.14
N LEU A 250 -13.37 -22.64 -11.71
CA LEU A 250 -14.38 -23.66 -11.99
C LEU A 250 -15.75 -23.28 -11.41
N LEU A 251 -15.79 -22.80 -10.16
CA LEU A 251 -17.02 -22.37 -9.50
C LEU A 251 -17.65 -21.15 -10.20
N GLY A 252 -16.83 -20.17 -10.60
CA GLY A 252 -17.29 -19.00 -11.36
C GLY A 252 -17.89 -19.37 -12.73
N LEU A 253 -17.28 -20.32 -13.44
CA LEU A 253 -17.79 -20.86 -14.70
C LEU A 253 -19.12 -21.61 -14.50
N LEU A 254 -19.22 -22.46 -13.48
CA LEU A 254 -20.45 -23.19 -13.17
C LEU A 254 -21.63 -22.25 -12.88
N VAL A 255 -21.42 -21.21 -12.08
CA VAL A 255 -22.47 -20.22 -11.76
C VAL A 255 -22.84 -19.39 -13.00
N GLY A 256 -21.86 -19.02 -13.83
CA GLY A 256 -22.09 -18.32 -15.09
C GLY A 256 -22.85 -19.13 -16.14
N TRP A 257 -22.71 -20.46 -16.14
CA TRP A 257 -23.31 -21.37 -17.12
C TRP A 257 -24.72 -21.85 -16.75
N VAL A 258 -25.10 -21.84 -15.48
CA VAL A 258 -26.46 -22.25 -15.05
C VAL A 258 -27.50 -21.13 -15.29
N SER A 259 -27.07 -19.86 -15.36
CA SER A 259 -27.95 -18.71 -15.57
C SER A 259 -28.60 -18.60 -16.97
N PRO A 260 -27.92 -18.92 -18.09
CA PRO A 260 -28.54 -18.88 -19.42
C PRO A 260 -29.53 -20.01 -19.68
N ALA A 261 -29.34 -21.18 -19.07
CA ALA A 261 -30.23 -22.34 -19.25
C ALA A 261 -31.63 -22.10 -18.66
N THR A 262 -31.73 -21.31 -17.59
CA THR A 262 -33.01 -20.89 -17.00
C THR A 262 -33.72 -19.77 -17.79
N LEU A 263 -33.00 -19.08 -18.68
CA LEU A 263 -33.49 -17.96 -19.48
C LEU A 263 -34.12 -18.34 -20.83
N CYS A 264 -34.14 -19.62 -21.19
CA CYS A 264 -34.82 -20.09 -22.40
C CYS A 264 -36.31 -20.39 -22.22
N LEU A 265 -36.88 -20.27 -21.00
CA LEU A 265 -38.22 -20.81 -20.73
C LEU A 265 -39.37 -19.83 -20.53
N ARG A 266 -39.20 -18.50 -20.48
CA ARG A 266 -40.38 -17.60 -20.37
C ARG A 266 -40.07 -16.15 -20.71
N ALA A 267 -40.62 -15.68 -21.82
CA ALA A 267 -40.75 -14.24 -22.09
C ALA A 267 -42.09 -13.94 -22.76
N ARG A 268 -43.02 -13.35 -21.99
CA ARG A 268 -44.05 -12.44 -22.50
C ARG A 268 -43.98 -11.15 -21.70
N ALA A 269 -44.15 -10.04 -22.42
CA ALA A 269 -43.90 -8.69 -21.96
C ALA A 269 -45.06 -8.16 -21.10
N SER A 270 -44.73 -7.47 -20.01
CA SER A 270 -45.61 -6.44 -19.43
C SER A 270 -44.80 -5.42 -18.63
N THR A 271 -45.44 -4.27 -18.48
CA THR A 271 -45.09 -3.14 -17.62
C THR A 271 -44.62 -3.57 -16.23
N VAL A 272 -43.62 -2.86 -15.70
CA VAL A 272 -42.87 -3.24 -14.50
C VAL A 272 -43.77 -3.16 -13.26
N SER A 273 -44.31 -4.30 -12.85
CA SER A 273 -45.14 -4.43 -11.65
C SER A 273 -44.31 -4.19 -10.37
N LEU A 274 -44.92 -3.66 -9.31
CA LEU A 274 -44.33 -3.49 -7.96
C LEU A 274 -43.52 -4.72 -7.44
N PRO A 275 -43.92 -5.98 -7.71
CA PRO A 275 -43.08 -7.16 -7.43
C PRO A 275 -41.68 -7.16 -8.08
N ALA A 276 -41.56 -6.61 -9.29
CA ALA A 276 -40.28 -6.51 -10.00
C ALA A 276 -39.36 -5.47 -9.34
N TRP A 277 -39.92 -4.45 -8.70
CA TRP A 277 -39.15 -3.45 -7.96
C TRP A 277 -38.67 -3.99 -6.61
N LEU A 278 -39.53 -4.72 -5.88
CA LEU A 278 -39.17 -5.39 -4.63
C LEU A 278 -38.08 -6.46 -4.83
N THR A 279 -38.16 -7.24 -5.91
CA THR A 279 -37.11 -8.22 -6.26
C THR A 279 -35.79 -7.57 -6.64
N ARG A 280 -35.81 -6.41 -7.32
CA ARG A 280 -34.59 -5.61 -7.57
C ARG A 280 -33.98 -5.13 -6.26
N ALA A 281 -34.78 -4.57 -5.36
CA ALA A 281 -34.31 -4.06 -4.08
C ALA A 281 -33.73 -5.15 -3.18
N SER A 282 -34.36 -6.33 -3.10
CA SER A 282 -33.85 -7.45 -2.31
C SER A 282 -32.54 -8.01 -2.86
N LEU A 283 -32.40 -8.11 -4.20
CA LEU A 283 -31.16 -8.56 -4.83
C LEU A 283 -30.01 -7.57 -4.60
N VAL A 284 -30.26 -6.26 -4.69
CA VAL A 284 -29.25 -5.23 -4.35
C VAL A 284 -28.77 -5.40 -2.91
N LEU A 285 -29.69 -5.63 -1.97
CA LEU A 285 -29.36 -5.84 -0.55
C LEU A 285 -28.51 -7.10 -0.34
N VAL A 286 -28.87 -8.22 -0.98
CA VAL A 286 -28.11 -9.48 -0.91
C VAL A 286 -26.71 -9.32 -1.49
N PHE A 287 -26.56 -8.69 -2.65
CA PHE A 287 -25.25 -8.47 -3.27
C PHE A 287 -24.37 -7.51 -2.46
N ALA A 288 -24.95 -6.44 -1.90
CA ALA A 288 -24.20 -5.53 -1.02
C ALA A 288 -23.75 -6.24 0.27
N ALA A 289 -24.62 -7.04 0.89
CA ALA A 289 -24.26 -7.85 2.05
C ALA A 289 -23.15 -8.87 1.72
N LEU A 290 -23.22 -9.54 0.57
CA LEU A 290 -22.16 -10.44 0.10
C LEU A 290 -20.83 -9.70 -0.15
N LEU A 291 -20.86 -8.51 -0.76
CA LEU A 291 -19.65 -7.73 -1.01
C LEU A 291 -18.94 -7.30 0.28
N LEU A 292 -19.70 -7.00 1.33
CA LEU A 292 -19.16 -6.57 2.62
C LEU A 292 -18.78 -7.73 3.55
N CYS A 293 -19.60 -8.78 3.65
CA CYS A 293 -19.28 -9.96 4.47
C CYS A 293 -18.06 -10.72 3.93
N VAL A 294 -17.74 -10.55 2.64
CA VAL A 294 -16.64 -11.26 1.98
C VAL A 294 -15.40 -10.35 1.77
N ALA A 295 -15.31 -9.23 2.49
CA ALA A 295 -14.09 -8.42 2.59
C ALA A 295 -12.89 -9.17 3.22
N ALA A 296 -13.11 -10.38 3.76
CA ALA A 296 -12.08 -11.32 4.20
C ALA A 296 -11.57 -12.26 3.08
N LEU A 297 -12.24 -12.33 1.92
CA LEU A 297 -11.88 -13.16 0.74
C LEU A 297 -11.60 -12.21 -0.43
N GLN A 298 -10.49 -11.49 -0.31
CA GLN A 298 -10.30 -10.18 -0.96
C GLN A 298 -10.15 -10.18 -2.48
N TRP A 299 -10.00 -11.32 -3.14
CA TRP A 299 -9.76 -11.35 -4.59
C TRP A 299 -10.82 -12.11 -5.40
N THR A 300 -11.50 -13.09 -4.79
CA THR A 300 -12.24 -14.10 -5.54
C THR A 300 -13.73 -13.77 -5.76
N THR A 301 -14.42 -13.22 -4.76
CA THR A 301 -15.80 -12.69 -4.90
C THR A 301 -15.86 -11.50 -5.84
N MET A 302 -14.77 -10.75 -5.90
CA MET A 302 -14.56 -9.64 -6.83
C MET A 302 -14.63 -10.07 -8.30
N TRP A 303 -13.92 -11.14 -8.65
CA TRP A 303 -13.96 -11.70 -10.00
C TRP A 303 -15.31 -12.34 -10.31
N ILE A 304 -15.99 -12.94 -9.33
CA ILE A 304 -17.34 -13.50 -9.52
C ILE A 304 -18.36 -12.41 -9.89
N LEU A 305 -18.33 -11.26 -9.19
CA LEU A 305 -19.19 -10.11 -9.51
C LEU A 305 -18.82 -9.48 -10.85
N GLY A 306 -17.52 -9.33 -11.13
CA GLY A 306 -17.01 -8.90 -12.42
C GLY A 306 -17.50 -9.83 -13.54
N LEU A 307 -17.04 -11.08 -13.56
CA LEU A 307 -17.40 -12.10 -14.55
C LEU A 307 -18.91 -12.29 -14.69
N GLY A 308 -19.68 -12.26 -13.59
CA GLY A 308 -21.15 -12.33 -13.65
C GLY A 308 -21.76 -11.14 -14.39
N THR A 309 -21.29 -9.92 -14.12
CA THR A 309 -21.72 -8.70 -14.83
C THR A 309 -21.26 -8.71 -16.30
N PHE A 310 -20.05 -9.22 -16.55
CA PHE A 310 -19.48 -9.36 -17.89
C PHE A 310 -20.24 -10.40 -18.73
N ALA A 311 -20.58 -11.56 -18.16
CA ALA A 311 -21.37 -12.61 -18.80
C ALA A 311 -22.80 -12.14 -19.12
N ALA A 312 -23.40 -11.35 -18.22
CA ALA A 312 -24.71 -10.73 -18.43
C ALA A 312 -24.72 -9.77 -19.63
N LEU A 313 -23.72 -8.90 -19.67
CA LEU A 313 -23.59 -7.92 -20.72
C LEU A 313 -23.19 -8.56 -22.05
N PHE A 314 -22.39 -9.64 -22.02
CA PHE A 314 -22.05 -10.44 -23.20
C PHE A 314 -23.28 -11.19 -23.77
N THR A 315 -24.10 -11.81 -22.91
CA THR A 315 -25.37 -12.43 -23.32
C THR A 315 -26.38 -11.40 -23.83
N LEU A 316 -26.34 -10.16 -23.34
CA LEU A 316 -27.08 -9.03 -23.89
C LEU A 316 -26.54 -8.57 -25.26
N ALA A 317 -25.22 -8.53 -25.42
CA ALA A 317 -24.53 -8.11 -26.65
C ALA A 317 -24.79 -9.04 -27.83
N THR A 318 -24.79 -10.35 -27.58
CA THR A 318 -25.05 -11.38 -28.61
C THR A 318 -26.48 -11.32 -29.14
N ARG A 319 -27.46 -10.86 -28.34
CA ARG A 319 -28.86 -10.76 -28.77
C ARG A 319 -29.23 -9.44 -29.46
N HIS A 320 -28.59 -8.32 -29.10
CA HIS A 320 -28.92 -7.01 -29.64
C HIS A 320 -27.70 -6.08 -29.70
N ARG A 321 -27.56 -5.32 -30.80
CA ARG A 321 -26.52 -4.29 -30.97
C ARG A 321 -26.43 -3.30 -29.81
N ALA A 322 -27.56 -2.93 -29.21
CA ALA A 322 -27.59 -2.02 -28.06
C ALA A 322 -26.87 -2.62 -26.83
N GLY A 323 -26.97 -3.94 -26.62
CA GLY A 323 -26.29 -4.62 -25.51
C GLY A 323 -24.76 -4.63 -25.66
N ALA A 324 -24.26 -4.67 -26.90
CA ALA A 324 -22.82 -4.64 -27.17
C ALA A 324 -22.21 -3.27 -26.80
N PHE A 325 -22.94 -2.17 -27.07
CA PHE A 325 -22.50 -0.85 -26.63
C PHE A 325 -22.51 -0.71 -25.10
N SER A 326 -23.59 -1.16 -24.45
CA SER A 326 -23.67 -1.12 -22.98
C SER A 326 -22.53 -1.92 -22.35
N PHE A 327 -22.20 -3.09 -22.91
CA PHE A 327 -21.07 -3.88 -22.46
C PHE A 327 -19.74 -3.14 -22.60
N ALA A 328 -19.47 -2.62 -23.80
CA ALA A 328 -18.22 -1.94 -24.07
C ALA A 328 -18.06 -0.68 -23.21
N PHE A 329 -19.13 0.06 -22.98
CA PHE A 329 -19.12 1.23 -22.09
C PHE A 329 -18.89 0.87 -20.62
N ALA A 330 -19.55 -0.18 -20.10
CA ALA A 330 -19.32 -0.65 -18.74
C ALA A 330 -17.87 -1.15 -18.54
N LEU A 331 -17.33 -1.90 -19.51
CA LEU A 331 -15.94 -2.37 -19.49
C LEU A 331 -14.95 -1.21 -19.54
N ALA A 332 -15.10 -0.29 -20.50
CA ALA A 332 -14.23 0.87 -20.64
C ALA A 332 -14.24 1.73 -19.36
N ALA A 333 -15.42 1.94 -18.78
CA ALA A 333 -15.58 2.69 -17.55
C ALA A 333 -14.87 2.01 -16.36
N SER A 334 -14.99 0.69 -16.25
CA SER A 334 -14.36 -0.09 -15.19
C SER A 334 -12.83 -0.09 -15.32
N LEU A 335 -12.32 -0.32 -16.53
CA LEU A 335 -10.89 -0.27 -16.82
C LEU A 335 -10.30 1.11 -16.54
N THR A 336 -11.04 2.19 -16.86
CA THR A 336 -10.60 3.56 -16.57
C THR A 336 -10.36 3.74 -15.07
N VAL A 337 -11.29 3.29 -14.21
CA VAL A 337 -11.13 3.37 -12.76
C VAL A 337 -9.97 2.50 -12.25
N MET A 338 -9.82 1.27 -12.77
CA MET A 338 -8.72 0.38 -12.38
C MET A 338 -7.35 0.97 -12.72
N LEU A 339 -7.22 1.62 -13.89
CA LEU A 339 -5.98 2.28 -14.30
C LEU A 339 -5.70 3.54 -13.48
N LEU A 340 -6.73 4.31 -13.12
CA LEU A 340 -6.61 5.44 -12.19
C LEU A 340 -6.16 4.99 -10.80
N ALA A 341 -6.70 3.87 -10.32
CA ALA A 341 -6.37 3.31 -9.02
C ALA A 341 -5.05 2.53 -9.01
N ARG A 342 -4.46 2.25 -10.17
CA ARG A 342 -3.29 1.37 -10.36
C ARG A 342 -3.44 0.00 -9.70
N THR A 343 -4.68 -0.46 -9.58
CA THR A 343 -4.99 -1.73 -8.93
C THR A 343 -6.28 -2.28 -9.51
N ALA A 344 -6.32 -3.61 -9.65
CA ALA A 344 -7.54 -4.32 -9.98
C ALA A 344 -8.37 -4.64 -8.72
N SER A 345 -7.91 -4.32 -7.51
CA SER A 345 -8.61 -4.61 -6.27
C SER A 345 -9.69 -3.56 -5.95
N ILE A 346 -10.96 -3.95 -5.91
CA ILE A 346 -12.10 -3.12 -5.49
C ILE A 346 -11.91 -2.64 -4.06
N SER A 347 -11.38 -3.46 -3.14
CA SER A 347 -11.17 -3.02 -1.75
C SER A 347 -10.16 -1.88 -1.70
N ALA A 348 -9.08 -1.98 -2.48
CA ALA A 348 -8.10 -0.90 -2.63
C ALA A 348 -8.68 0.33 -3.35
N ILE A 349 -9.47 0.13 -4.41
CA ILE A 349 -10.21 1.20 -5.13
C ILE A 349 -11.20 1.92 -4.20
N VAL A 350 -11.87 1.22 -3.28
CA VAL A 350 -12.79 1.86 -2.34
C VAL A 350 -12.02 2.57 -1.25
N ALA A 351 -10.96 1.96 -0.72
CA ALA A 351 -10.13 2.56 0.33
C ALA A 351 -9.46 3.86 -0.16
N SER A 352 -9.01 3.90 -1.42
CA SER A 352 -8.37 5.09 -2.00
C SER A 352 -9.32 6.29 -2.15
N GLN A 353 -10.63 6.05 -2.22
CA GLN A 353 -11.63 7.11 -2.41
C GLN A 353 -11.92 7.93 -1.13
N GLY A 354 -11.58 7.43 0.06
CA GLY A 354 -11.73 8.13 1.35
C GLY A 354 -13.14 8.68 1.69
N PRO A 355 -13.40 9.14 2.93
CA PRO A 355 -14.75 9.55 3.33
C PRO A 355 -15.23 10.86 2.67
N SER A 356 -14.32 11.67 2.13
CA SER A 356 -14.64 12.93 1.44
C SER A 356 -15.15 12.69 0.03
N VAL A 357 -16.30 13.29 -0.31
CA VAL A 357 -16.93 13.19 -1.64
C VAL A 357 -15.97 13.65 -2.75
N LEU A 358 -15.15 14.67 -2.50
CA LEU A 358 -14.18 15.18 -3.48
C LEU A 358 -13.07 14.19 -3.83
N ARG A 359 -12.85 13.18 -2.99
CA ARG A 359 -11.88 12.10 -3.26
C ARG A 359 -12.50 10.92 -4.02
N TRP A 360 -13.79 10.93 -4.31
CA TRP A 360 -14.41 9.87 -5.11
C TRP A 360 -13.94 9.92 -6.56
N TYR A 361 -13.79 8.74 -7.19
CA TYR A 361 -13.21 8.68 -8.53
C TYR A 361 -13.99 9.51 -9.54
N ILE A 362 -15.32 9.65 -9.42
CA ILE A 362 -16.13 10.52 -10.29
C ILE A 362 -15.62 11.98 -10.37
N PHE A 363 -14.94 12.49 -9.33
CA PHE A 363 -14.43 13.87 -9.28
C PHE A 363 -12.91 13.98 -9.44
N GLN A 364 -12.17 12.86 -9.46
CA GLN A 364 -10.71 12.89 -9.52
C GLN A 364 -10.16 13.26 -10.90
N SER A 365 -10.89 12.99 -11.99
CA SER A 365 -10.46 13.40 -13.33
C SER A 365 -11.64 13.59 -14.29
N PRO A 366 -11.47 14.37 -15.37
CA PRO A 366 -12.48 14.44 -16.42
C PRO A 366 -12.76 13.08 -17.07
N ALA A 367 -11.74 12.22 -17.17
CA ALA A 367 -11.85 10.89 -17.75
C ALA A 367 -12.74 9.97 -16.89
N SER A 368 -12.57 9.98 -15.57
CA SER A 368 -13.44 9.20 -14.67
C SER A 368 -14.88 9.71 -14.65
N PHE A 369 -15.09 11.02 -14.79
CA PHE A 369 -16.43 11.60 -14.94
C PHE A 369 -17.13 11.10 -16.22
N LEU A 370 -16.43 11.10 -17.35
CA LEU A 370 -16.95 10.56 -18.61
C LEU A 370 -17.18 9.04 -18.54
N ALA A 371 -16.26 8.31 -17.90
CA ALA A 371 -16.40 6.87 -17.63
C ALA A 371 -17.65 6.59 -16.78
N PHE A 372 -17.93 7.40 -15.77
CA PHE A 372 -19.13 7.29 -14.95
C PHE A 372 -20.42 7.50 -15.78
N ALA A 373 -20.45 8.51 -16.65
CA ALA A 373 -21.59 8.73 -17.56
C ALA A 373 -21.79 7.54 -18.52
N ALA A 374 -20.71 7.00 -19.07
CA ALA A 374 -20.76 5.79 -19.91
C ALA A 374 -21.27 4.57 -19.14
N TYR A 375 -20.87 4.43 -17.87
CA TYR A 375 -21.35 3.39 -16.98
C TYR A 375 -22.85 3.51 -16.69
N LEU A 376 -23.34 4.72 -16.41
CA LEU A 376 -24.76 4.99 -16.21
C LEU A 376 -25.60 4.66 -17.45
N TYR A 377 -25.10 5.00 -18.64
CA TYR A 377 -25.75 4.62 -19.89
C TYR A 377 -25.85 3.09 -20.06
N ALA A 378 -24.76 2.36 -19.75
CA ALA A 378 -24.78 0.90 -19.76
C ALA A 378 -25.81 0.34 -18.77
N LEU A 379 -25.87 0.90 -17.55
CA LEU A 379 -26.81 0.50 -16.51
C LEU A 379 -28.27 0.79 -16.91
N ALA A 380 -28.54 1.91 -17.56
CA ALA A 380 -29.87 2.27 -18.08
C ALA A 380 -30.35 1.25 -19.14
N ALA A 381 -29.47 0.90 -20.07
CA ALA A 381 -29.76 -0.08 -21.10
C ALA A 381 -29.98 -1.50 -20.55
N MET A 382 -29.34 -1.86 -19.44
CA MET A 382 -29.61 -3.11 -18.72
C MET A 382 -30.97 -3.07 -18.01
N SER A 383 -31.28 -1.95 -17.33
CA SER A 383 -32.46 -1.83 -16.45
C SER A 383 -33.80 -1.66 -17.17
N SER A 384 -33.78 -1.12 -18.39
CA SER A 384 -34.95 -0.94 -19.28
C SER A 384 -35.63 -2.26 -19.69
N ARG A 385 -35.01 -3.41 -19.42
CA ARG A 385 -35.56 -4.73 -19.78
C ARG A 385 -36.37 -5.34 -18.63
N ALA A 386 -37.62 -5.71 -18.92
CA ALA A 386 -38.56 -6.28 -17.95
C ALA A 386 -38.31 -7.77 -17.60
N SER A 387 -37.06 -8.25 -17.66
CA SER A 387 -36.73 -9.64 -17.27
C SER A 387 -36.13 -9.69 -15.87
N LEU A 388 -36.38 -10.80 -15.16
CA LEU A 388 -35.86 -11.03 -13.82
C LEU A 388 -34.32 -11.11 -13.81
N SER A 389 -33.72 -11.67 -14.87
CA SER A 389 -32.27 -11.69 -15.06
C SER A 389 -31.69 -10.29 -15.28
N ALA A 390 -32.31 -9.46 -16.14
CA ALA A 390 -31.88 -8.08 -16.33
C ALA A 390 -31.92 -7.27 -15.02
N SER A 391 -32.90 -7.57 -14.16
CA SER A 391 -33.03 -6.97 -12.83
C SER A 391 -31.88 -7.38 -11.89
N LEU A 392 -31.50 -8.66 -11.91
CA LEU A 392 -30.38 -9.19 -11.13
C LEU A 392 -29.04 -8.60 -11.60
N TYR A 393 -28.85 -8.49 -12.92
CA TYR A 393 -27.64 -7.93 -13.49
C TYR A 393 -27.54 -6.42 -13.32
N ALA A 394 -28.65 -5.69 -13.43
CA ALA A 394 -28.67 -4.26 -13.14
C ALA A 394 -28.36 -3.99 -11.65
N ALA A 395 -28.85 -4.83 -10.73
CA ALA A 395 -28.52 -4.74 -9.32
C ALA A 395 -27.01 -4.95 -9.06
N ALA A 396 -26.43 -6.03 -9.59
CA ALA A 396 -25.00 -6.30 -9.48
C ALA A 396 -24.15 -5.18 -10.10
N ALA A 397 -24.51 -4.71 -11.30
CA ALA A 397 -23.83 -3.60 -11.96
C ALA A 397 -23.97 -2.29 -11.16
N ALA A 398 -25.12 -2.00 -10.56
CA ALA A 398 -25.28 -0.79 -9.74
C ALA A 398 -24.39 -0.82 -8.48
N VAL A 399 -24.30 -1.97 -7.81
CA VAL A 399 -23.41 -2.15 -6.65
C VAL A 399 -21.94 -2.02 -7.08
N PHE A 400 -21.56 -2.65 -8.19
CA PHE A 400 -20.20 -2.56 -8.73
C PHE A 400 -19.83 -1.11 -9.12
N GLY A 401 -20.72 -0.40 -9.80
CA GLY A 401 -20.54 1.01 -10.15
C GLY A 401 -20.46 1.91 -8.91
N GLY A 402 -21.27 1.62 -7.88
CA GLY A 402 -21.21 2.30 -6.59
C GLY A 402 -19.84 2.15 -5.92
N ALA A 403 -19.29 0.93 -5.93
CA ALA A 403 -17.95 0.67 -5.40
C ALA A 403 -16.84 1.36 -6.22
N LEU A 404 -16.93 1.31 -7.55
CA LEU A 404 -15.92 1.90 -8.44
C LEU A 404 -15.88 3.42 -8.37
N PHE A 405 -17.03 4.10 -8.43
CA PHE A 405 -17.07 5.55 -8.65
C PHE A 405 -17.42 6.37 -7.43
N LEU A 406 -18.12 5.76 -6.46
CA LEU A 406 -18.66 6.40 -5.28
C LEU A 406 -18.20 5.64 -4.02
N GLY A 407 -16.94 5.21 -3.96
CA GLY A 407 -16.38 4.50 -2.81
C GLY A 407 -16.16 5.39 -1.58
N GLY A 408 -15.29 4.99 -0.66
CA GLY A 408 -14.70 5.90 0.32
C GLY A 408 -15.11 5.75 1.79
N TRP A 409 -16.20 5.05 2.10
CA TRP A 409 -16.45 4.63 3.49
C TRP A 409 -15.85 3.24 3.70
N PRO A 410 -15.01 3.04 4.73
CA PRO A 410 -14.35 1.75 4.92
C PRO A 410 -15.41 0.67 5.13
N PHE A 411 -15.41 -0.34 4.25
CA PHE A 411 -16.26 -1.52 4.30
C PHE A 411 -15.92 -2.46 5.46
N GLY A 412 -15.29 -1.97 6.54
CA GLY A 412 -14.86 -2.76 7.68
C GLY A 412 -16.06 -3.26 8.48
N GLY A 413 -16.76 -4.27 7.96
CA GLY A 413 -17.82 -5.06 8.60
C GLY A 413 -19.03 -4.29 9.13
N SER A 414 -19.07 -2.96 9.04
CA SER A 414 -20.12 -2.17 9.69
C SER A 414 -21.41 -2.17 8.87
N LEU A 415 -22.55 -2.33 9.56
CA LEU A 415 -23.89 -2.19 8.97
C LEU A 415 -24.05 -0.85 8.22
N VAL A 416 -23.35 0.19 8.68
CA VAL A 416 -23.31 1.52 8.05
C VAL A 416 -22.67 1.48 6.67
N GLY A 417 -21.59 0.72 6.47
CA GLY A 417 -20.96 0.52 5.17
C GLY A 417 -21.89 -0.16 4.16
N ILE A 418 -22.63 -1.18 4.60
CA ILE A 418 -23.62 -1.88 3.77
C ILE A 418 -24.74 -0.93 3.36
N ALA A 419 -25.34 -0.23 4.32
CA ALA A 419 -26.43 0.71 4.06
C ALA A 419 -26.00 1.83 3.11
N SER A 420 -24.78 2.35 3.26
CA SER A 420 -24.21 3.36 2.37
C SER A 420 -24.06 2.85 0.93
N LEU A 421 -23.49 1.65 0.74
CA LEU A 421 -23.31 1.07 -0.60
C LEU A 421 -24.65 0.77 -1.29
N VAL A 422 -25.62 0.23 -0.54
CA VAL A 422 -26.99 0.01 -1.04
C VAL A 422 -27.64 1.32 -1.45
N GLY A 423 -27.52 2.36 -0.62
CA GLY A 423 -28.02 3.70 -0.93
C GLY A 423 -27.44 4.24 -2.23
N LYS A 424 -26.12 4.15 -2.42
CA LYS A 424 -25.44 4.58 -3.64
C LYS A 424 -25.86 3.77 -4.86
N ALA A 425 -25.94 2.45 -4.75
CA ALA A 425 -26.42 1.59 -5.84
C ALA A 425 -27.87 1.92 -6.24
N ALA A 426 -28.75 2.17 -5.28
CA ALA A 426 -30.12 2.60 -5.53
C ALA A 426 -30.16 3.97 -6.23
N THR A 427 -29.34 4.94 -5.80
CA THR A 427 -29.21 6.24 -6.48
C THR A 427 -28.73 6.06 -7.92
N LEU A 428 -27.75 5.19 -8.19
CA LEU A 428 -27.28 4.91 -9.55
C LEU A 428 -28.38 4.33 -10.44
N LEU A 429 -29.19 3.41 -9.92
CA LEU A 429 -30.34 2.87 -10.66
C LEU A 429 -31.39 3.94 -10.97
N LEU A 430 -31.68 4.84 -10.03
CA LEU A 430 -32.61 5.95 -10.23
C LEU A 430 -32.08 6.94 -11.28
N VAL A 431 -30.81 7.35 -11.15
CA VAL A 431 -30.17 8.27 -12.09
C VAL A 431 -30.11 7.65 -13.50
N ALA A 432 -29.77 6.36 -13.60
CA ALA A 432 -29.75 5.66 -14.88
C ALA A 432 -31.12 5.64 -15.57
N GLN A 433 -32.23 5.58 -14.83
CA GLN A 433 -33.57 5.64 -15.41
C GLN A 433 -33.94 7.03 -15.95
N VAL A 434 -33.41 8.09 -15.35
CA VAL A 434 -33.61 9.47 -15.83
C VAL A 434 -32.75 9.75 -17.08
N PHE A 435 -31.60 9.09 -17.19
CA PHE A 435 -30.62 9.27 -18.25
C PHE A 435 -30.92 8.48 -19.55
N ASP A 436 -32.20 8.36 -19.96
CA ASP A 436 -32.56 7.71 -21.23
C ASP A 436 -32.07 8.54 -22.44
N MET A 437 -30.77 8.48 -22.68
CA MET A 437 -30.06 9.23 -23.70
C MET A 437 -30.49 8.72 -25.06
N SER A 438 -31.05 9.63 -25.88
CA SER A 438 -31.40 9.30 -27.26
C SER A 438 -30.20 8.65 -27.98
N ARG A 439 -30.46 7.69 -28.89
CA ARG A 439 -29.41 7.01 -29.68
C ARG A 439 -28.45 7.98 -30.36
N LYS A 440 -28.92 9.19 -30.69
CA LYS A 440 -28.11 10.27 -31.24
C LYS A 440 -27.06 10.74 -30.24
N ALA A 441 -27.44 11.05 -29.01
CA ALA A 441 -26.53 11.50 -27.96
C ALA A 441 -25.44 10.45 -27.63
N ALA A 442 -25.80 9.16 -27.58
CA ALA A 442 -24.83 8.08 -27.36
C ALA A 442 -23.80 7.97 -28.51
N ALA A 443 -24.26 8.14 -29.76
CA ALA A 443 -23.37 8.18 -30.91
C ALA A 443 -22.47 9.44 -30.90
N THR A 444 -22.99 10.59 -30.47
CA THR A 444 -22.21 11.83 -30.32
C THR A 444 -21.14 11.70 -29.24
N CYS A 445 -21.46 11.10 -28.09
CA CYS A 445 -20.49 10.84 -27.02
C CYS A 445 -19.41 9.86 -27.44
N ALA A 446 -19.77 8.78 -28.16
CA ALA A 446 -18.80 7.85 -28.73
C ALA A 446 -17.90 8.52 -29.79
N GLY A 447 -18.49 9.39 -30.62
CA GLY A 447 -17.76 10.18 -31.62
C GLY A 447 -16.82 11.20 -30.99
N LEU A 448 -17.24 11.88 -29.92
CA LEU A 448 -16.39 12.78 -29.13
C LEU A 448 -15.25 12.03 -28.45
N GLY A 449 -15.52 10.86 -27.84
CA GLY A 449 -14.50 10.02 -27.25
C GLY A 449 -13.47 9.54 -28.28
N LEU A 450 -13.91 9.13 -29.47
CA LEU A 450 -13.03 8.77 -30.58
C LEU A 450 -12.24 9.98 -31.12
N GLY A 451 -12.88 11.14 -31.24
CA GLY A 451 -12.23 12.38 -31.67
C GLY A 451 -11.15 12.82 -30.69
N LEU A 452 -11.41 12.73 -29.39
CA LEU A 452 -10.44 12.99 -28.33
C LEU A 452 -9.30 11.96 -28.32
N ALA A 453 -9.61 10.69 -28.57
CA ALA A 453 -8.61 9.62 -28.74
C ALA A 453 -7.66 9.90 -29.91
N LEU A 454 -8.21 10.31 -31.06
CA LEU A 454 -7.44 10.67 -32.25
C LEU A 454 -6.63 11.96 -32.05
N LEU A 455 -7.18 12.94 -31.32
CA LEU A 455 -6.45 14.15 -30.95
C LEU A 455 -5.24 13.84 -30.07
N GLY A 456 -5.36 12.85 -29.17
CA GLY A 456 -4.25 12.35 -28.34
C GLY A 456 -3.17 11.57 -29.10
N LEU A 457 -3.39 11.23 -30.37
CA LEU A 457 -2.35 10.71 -31.27
C LEU A 457 -1.59 11.83 -31.99
N LEU A 458 -2.19 13.02 -32.12
CA LEU A 458 -1.62 14.19 -32.81
C LEU A 458 -0.91 15.14 -31.84
N VAL A 459 -1.39 15.18 -30.60
CA VAL A 459 -0.83 15.95 -29.49
C VAL A 459 -0.37 14.94 -28.45
N ASP A 460 0.82 15.09 -27.88
CA ASP A 460 1.34 14.19 -26.83
C ASP A 460 0.59 14.41 -25.50
N ILE A 461 -0.70 14.11 -25.51
CA ILE A 461 -1.61 14.21 -24.36
C ILE A 461 -1.17 13.23 -23.26
N ALA A 462 -0.37 12.21 -23.58
CA ALA A 462 0.18 11.28 -22.59
C ALA A 462 1.13 11.98 -21.61
N THR A 463 1.85 13.03 -22.03
CA THR A 463 2.68 13.86 -21.13
C THR A 463 1.87 14.77 -20.23
N LEU A 464 0.72 15.26 -20.70
CA LEU A 464 -0.15 16.19 -19.94
C LEU A 464 -1.16 15.45 -19.06
N PHE A 465 -1.70 14.34 -19.52
CA PHE A 465 -2.74 13.55 -18.86
C PHE A 465 -2.59 12.05 -19.21
N PRO A 466 -1.65 11.32 -18.60
CA PRO A 466 -1.33 9.91 -18.92
C PRO A 466 -2.51 8.93 -18.78
N GLN A 467 -3.59 9.36 -18.13
CA GLN A 467 -4.79 8.58 -17.82
C GLN A 467 -5.81 8.54 -18.98
N TRP A 468 -5.62 9.34 -20.03
CA TRP A 468 -6.56 9.48 -21.15
C TRP A 468 -6.46 8.37 -22.22
N SER A 469 -5.32 7.68 -22.29
CA SER A 469 -5.09 6.57 -23.23
C SER A 469 -6.07 5.40 -23.00
N ALA A 470 -6.46 5.15 -21.74
CA ALA A 470 -7.38 4.10 -21.35
C ALA A 470 -8.81 4.28 -21.93
N LEU A 471 -9.34 5.50 -21.82
CA LEU A 471 -10.69 5.84 -22.25
C LEU A 471 -10.76 5.88 -23.78
N ALA A 472 -9.69 6.38 -24.42
CA ALA A 472 -9.48 6.31 -25.86
C ALA A 472 -9.49 4.87 -26.39
N VAL A 473 -8.72 3.97 -25.77
CA VAL A 473 -8.69 2.54 -26.11
C VAL A 473 -10.05 1.89 -25.88
N GLY A 474 -10.73 2.20 -24.77
CA GLY A 474 -12.09 1.71 -24.49
C GLY A 474 -13.12 2.13 -25.55
N CYS A 475 -13.08 3.39 -25.98
CA CYS A 475 -13.92 3.90 -27.07
C CYS A 475 -13.61 3.25 -28.41
N VAL A 476 -12.33 3.04 -28.74
CA VAL A 476 -11.90 2.33 -29.96
C VAL A 476 -12.36 0.87 -29.93
N CYS A 477 -12.22 0.16 -28.80
CA CYS A 477 -12.72 -1.19 -28.63
C CYS A 477 -14.25 -1.26 -28.79
N ALA A 478 -14.99 -0.27 -28.30
CA ALA A 478 -16.45 -0.17 -28.46
C ALA A 478 -16.87 0.05 -29.93
N VAL A 479 -16.10 0.84 -30.68
CA VAL A 479 -16.33 1.07 -32.12
C VAL A 479 -15.89 -0.14 -32.95
N ALA A 480 -14.80 -0.81 -32.59
CA ALA A 480 -14.31 -2.01 -33.26
C ALA A 480 -15.27 -3.20 -33.06
N THR A 481 -15.80 -3.41 -31.86
CA THR A 481 -16.84 -4.42 -31.61
C THR A 481 -18.12 -4.17 -32.41
N ARG A 482 -18.48 -2.90 -32.67
CA ARG A 482 -19.57 -2.54 -33.59
C ARG A 482 -19.29 -2.95 -35.04
N ALA A 483 -18.06 -2.78 -35.51
CA ALA A 483 -17.68 -3.12 -36.88
C ALA A 483 -17.58 -4.64 -37.09
N LEU A 484 -17.14 -5.38 -36.07
CA LEU A 484 -16.88 -6.82 -36.15
C LEU A 484 -18.10 -7.71 -35.90
N VAL A 485 -19.17 -7.21 -35.28
CA VAL A 485 -20.39 -8.00 -35.04
C VAL A 485 -21.45 -7.68 -36.11
N PRO A 486 -21.52 -8.46 -37.22
CA PRO A 486 -22.62 -8.32 -38.17
C PRO A 486 -23.96 -8.57 -37.47
N PRO A 487 -25.05 -7.92 -37.90
CA PRO A 487 -26.36 -8.16 -37.33
C PRO A 487 -26.77 -9.61 -37.63
N LEU A 488 -26.77 -10.47 -36.61
CA LEU A 488 -27.06 -11.91 -36.75
C LEU A 488 -28.51 -12.24 -37.10
N ARG A 489 -29.36 -11.24 -37.38
CA ARG A 489 -30.64 -11.43 -38.04
C ARG A 489 -30.86 -10.32 -39.05
N ARG A 490 -30.92 -10.70 -40.33
CA ARG A 490 -31.81 -9.99 -41.26
C ARG A 490 -33.21 -10.14 -40.66
N GLU A 491 -33.90 -9.03 -40.42
CA GLU A 491 -35.34 -9.06 -40.27
C GLU A 491 -35.85 -9.86 -41.47
N SER A 492 -36.40 -11.03 -41.19
CA SER A 492 -37.13 -11.80 -42.19
C SER A 492 -38.21 -10.86 -42.71
N ALA A 493 -38.01 -10.38 -43.94
CA ALA A 493 -38.97 -9.53 -44.63
C ALA A 493 -40.33 -10.15 -44.42
N ALA A 494 -41.26 -9.38 -43.86
CA ALA A 494 -42.64 -9.81 -43.71
C ALA A 494 -43.08 -10.31 -45.09
N ALA A 495 -43.38 -11.60 -45.18
CA ALA A 495 -44.00 -12.14 -46.38
C ALA A 495 -45.31 -11.36 -46.54
N ILE A 496 -45.32 -10.47 -47.53
CA ILE A 496 -46.53 -9.81 -47.98
C ILE A 496 -47.40 -10.93 -48.55
N VAL A 497 -48.45 -11.30 -47.81
CA VAL A 497 -49.54 -12.16 -48.27
C VAL A 497 -50.73 -11.28 -48.59
#